data_AF-E3Q9E2-F1
#
_entry.id   AF-E3Q9E2-F1
#
_cell.length_a   1.000
_cell.length_b   1.000
_cell.length_c   1.000
_cell.angle_alpha   90.00
_cell.angle_beta   90.00
_cell.angle_gamma   90.00
#
_symmetry.space_group_name_H-M   'P 1'
#
loop_
_entity.id
_entity.type
_entity.pdbx_description
1 polymer ?
#
loop_
_entity_poly.entity_id
_entity_poly.type
_entity_poly.pdbx_seq_one_letter_code
_entity_poly.pdbx_strand_id
1 'polypeptide(L)'
;MASLVFQLASALPTPKAHIKVAPDVQSGHPEAYAVFMRAPRLILDDVARKRQAVPGDGQPDPNRAPITPDNIFVLQCPDAGFLGDCISFGAPPGRCVGYSSFNTSQAFLDKYDNQTSSLSTNTGGQCQFYKFTGCGEKGDDRGVALSYKFNLGVADIGYGGDYDNQISSWKC
;
A
#
# COMPACT_ATOMS: atom_id res chain seq x y z
N MET A 1 -5.88 9.92 63.74
CA MET A 1 -5.72 9.13 62.49
C MET A 1 -5.19 10.09 61.43
N ALA A 2 -3.89 10.01 61.12
CA ALA A 2 -3.25 10.85 60.11
C ALA A 2 -3.21 10.05 58.79
N SER A 3 -3.83 10.58 57.73
CA SER A 3 -3.80 9.99 56.39
C SER A 3 -2.73 10.71 55.57
N LEU A 4 -1.65 10.01 55.26
CA LEU A 4 -0.59 10.46 54.35
C LEU A 4 -1.02 10.14 52.91
N VAL A 5 -1.30 11.18 52.13
CA VAL A 5 -1.50 11.10 50.69
C VAL A 5 -0.12 11.03 50.03
N PHE A 6 0.25 9.85 49.51
CA PHE A 6 1.41 9.70 48.62
C PHE A 6 1.06 10.24 47.24
N GLN A 7 1.63 11.40 46.88
CA GLN A 7 1.67 11.87 45.49
C GLN A 7 2.72 11.04 44.74
N LEU A 8 2.26 10.13 43.86
CA LEU A 8 3.13 9.52 42.86
C LEU A 8 3.43 10.56 41.78
N ALA A 9 4.65 11.09 41.82
CA ALA A 9 5.20 11.89 40.73
C ALA A 9 5.14 11.07 39.44
N SER A 10 4.36 11.54 38.47
CA SER A 10 4.36 10.96 37.12
C SER A 10 5.70 11.29 36.47
N ALA A 11 6.59 10.30 36.38
CA ALA A 11 7.80 10.42 35.59
C ALA A 11 7.41 10.57 34.11
N LEU A 12 7.85 11.67 33.49
CA LEU A 12 7.72 11.87 32.04
C LEU A 12 8.42 10.71 31.31
N PRO A 13 7.81 10.11 30.28
CA PRO A 13 8.45 9.06 29.51
C PRO A 13 9.70 9.59 28.80
N THR A 14 10.84 8.94 29.04
CA THR A 14 12.11 9.26 28.41
C THR A 14 12.05 8.99 26.91
N PRO A 15 12.38 9.95 26.03
CA PRO A 15 12.42 9.70 24.59
C PRO A 15 13.60 8.78 24.25
N LYS A 16 13.30 7.51 24.00
CA LYS A 16 14.24 6.55 23.42
C LYS A 16 14.38 6.83 21.92
N ALA A 17 15.49 7.46 21.52
CA ALA A 17 15.94 7.51 20.12
C ALA A 17 16.99 6.40 19.94
N HIS A 18 16.60 5.29 19.31
CA HIS A 18 17.42 4.07 19.22
C HIS A 18 18.21 3.91 17.93
N ILE A 19 18.15 4.84 16.97
CA ILE A 19 18.86 4.70 15.70
C ILE A 19 20.17 5.48 15.77
N LYS A 20 21.29 4.74 15.89
CA LYS A 20 22.64 5.30 15.78
C LYS A 20 23.12 5.13 14.34
N VAL A 21 23.30 6.23 13.62
CA VAL A 21 23.95 6.23 12.30
C VAL A 21 25.46 6.07 12.49
N ALA A 22 26.11 5.24 11.67
CA ALA A 22 27.55 5.01 11.76
C ALA A 22 28.34 6.33 11.55
N PRO A 23 29.44 6.56 12.30
CA PRO A 23 30.23 7.81 12.20
C PRO A 23 30.71 8.13 10.78
N ASP A 24 31.11 7.12 10.02
CA ASP A 24 31.60 7.28 8.64
C ASP A 24 30.51 7.78 7.68
N VAL A 25 29.23 7.49 7.97
CA VAL A 25 28.10 8.01 7.19
C VAL A 25 27.80 9.45 7.57
N GLN A 26 28.01 9.82 8.84
CA GLN A 26 27.84 11.19 9.32
C GLN A 26 28.91 12.14 8.75
N SER A 27 30.15 11.68 8.65
CA SER A 27 31.28 12.47 8.18
C SER A 27 31.52 12.38 6.67
N GLY A 28 31.29 11.20 6.07
CA GLY A 28 31.51 10.96 4.64
C GLY A 28 30.36 11.41 3.74
N HIS A 29 29.14 11.52 4.27
CA HIS A 29 27.93 11.87 3.50
C HIS A 29 27.03 12.86 4.27
N PRO A 30 27.50 14.09 4.50
CA PRO A 30 26.79 15.08 5.30
C PRO A 30 25.42 15.45 4.74
N GLU A 31 25.25 15.41 3.41
CA GLU A 31 23.97 15.65 2.73
C GLU A 31 22.92 14.56 3.05
N ALA A 32 23.32 13.28 3.00
CA ALA A 32 22.45 12.16 3.31
C ALA A 32 22.10 12.13 4.80
N TYR A 33 23.07 12.43 5.66
CA TYR A 33 22.85 12.58 7.09
C TYR A 33 21.87 13.71 7.41
N ALA A 34 22.00 14.87 6.73
CA ALA A 34 21.07 15.98 6.90
C ALA A 34 19.64 15.65 6.44
N VAL A 35 19.47 14.80 5.43
CA VAL A 35 18.14 14.30 5.01
C VAL A 35 17.57 13.35 6.06
N PHE A 36 18.38 12.40 6.55
CA PHE A 36 17.98 11.46 7.61
C PHE A 36 17.48 12.20 8.86
N MET A 37 18.21 13.24 9.30
CA MET A 37 17.83 14.03 10.47
C MET A 37 16.56 14.87 10.29
N ARG A 38 16.17 15.15 9.03
CA ARG A 38 14.94 15.87 8.69
C ARG A 38 13.76 14.95 8.37
N ALA A 39 14.01 13.66 8.18
CA ALA A 39 12.97 12.71 7.85
C ALA A 39 11.95 12.61 9.00
N PRO A 40 10.63 12.59 8.70
CA PRO A 40 9.62 12.44 9.73
C PRO A 40 9.79 11.09 10.43
N ARG A 41 9.91 11.13 11.76
CA ARG A 41 9.95 9.92 12.59
C ARG A 41 8.56 9.29 12.60
N LEU A 42 8.40 8.18 11.90
CA LEU A 42 7.24 7.31 12.05
C LEU A 42 7.43 6.48 13.32
N ILE A 43 6.71 6.82 14.38
CA ILE A 43 6.56 5.94 15.54
C ILE A 43 5.47 4.93 15.16
N LEU A 44 5.89 3.72 14.82
CA LEU A 44 4.97 2.59 14.77
C LEU A 44 4.63 2.27 16.24
N ASP A 45 3.36 2.41 16.63
CA ASP A 45 2.92 2.14 18.00
C ASP A 45 3.45 0.79 18.52
N ASP A 46 3.77 0.71 19.82
CA ASP A 46 4.31 -0.51 20.48
C ASP A 46 3.38 -1.73 20.36
N VAL A 47 2.15 -1.54 19.89
CA VAL A 47 1.31 -2.63 19.43
C VAL A 47 1.66 -2.89 17.97
N ALA A 48 2.61 -3.80 17.75
CA ALA A 48 2.74 -4.49 16.47
C ALA A 48 1.43 -5.26 16.22
N ARG A 49 0.37 -4.55 15.80
CA ARG A 49 -0.83 -5.16 15.28
C ARG A 49 -0.39 -5.82 13.99
N LYS A 50 -0.16 -7.13 14.05
CA LYS A 50 0.03 -7.92 12.85
C LYS A 50 -1.13 -7.56 11.92
N ARG A 51 -0.84 -7.17 10.68
CA ARG A 51 -1.86 -6.85 9.66
C ARG A 51 -2.88 -7.99 9.50
N GLN A 52 -2.46 -9.20 9.86
CA GLN A 52 -3.27 -10.39 9.91
C GLN A 52 -3.07 -11.09 11.25
N ALA A 53 -4.19 -11.43 11.92
CA ALA A 53 -4.14 -12.33 13.05
C ALA A 53 -3.60 -13.68 12.55
N VAL A 54 -2.40 -14.04 13.03
CA VAL A 54 -1.89 -15.40 12.83
C VAL A 54 -2.87 -16.33 13.56
N PRO A 55 -3.29 -17.44 12.93
CA PRO A 55 -4.06 -18.49 13.61
C PRO A 55 -3.47 -18.79 15.01
N GLY A 56 -4.32 -19.08 16.00
CA GLY A 56 -3.88 -19.21 17.40
C GLY A 56 -2.86 -20.34 17.64
N ASP A 57 -2.79 -21.30 16.73
CA ASP A 57 -1.84 -22.41 16.67
C ASP A 57 -0.58 -22.11 15.82
N GLY A 58 -0.49 -20.91 15.23
CA GLY A 58 0.62 -20.52 14.37
C GLY A 58 0.64 -21.16 12.99
N GLN A 59 -0.35 -21.99 12.65
CA GLN A 59 -0.38 -22.77 11.40
C GLN A 59 -1.51 -22.29 10.49
N PRO A 60 -1.30 -22.19 9.16
CA PRO A 60 -2.38 -21.94 8.22
C PRO A 60 -3.43 -23.07 8.32
N ASP A 61 -4.66 -22.74 8.74
CA ASP A 61 -5.77 -23.68 8.76
C ASP A 61 -6.37 -23.78 7.34
N PRO A 62 -6.21 -24.93 6.64
CA PRO A 62 -6.74 -25.11 5.28
C PRO A 62 -8.27 -25.19 5.24
N ASN A 63 -8.93 -25.44 6.37
CA ASN A 63 -10.38 -25.53 6.50
C ASN A 63 -11.00 -24.23 7.05
N ARG A 64 -10.19 -23.18 7.24
CA ARG A 64 -10.70 -21.88 7.64
C ARG A 64 -11.67 -21.38 6.59
N ALA A 65 -12.86 -20.98 7.02
CA ALA A 65 -13.84 -20.38 6.13
C ALA A 65 -13.23 -19.17 5.40
N PRO A 66 -13.47 -19.00 4.10
CA PRO A 66 -13.01 -17.82 3.37
C PRO A 66 -13.60 -16.58 4.03
N ILE A 67 -12.73 -15.61 4.35
CA ILE A 67 -13.14 -14.32 4.87
C ILE A 67 -12.98 -13.29 3.76
N THR A 68 -14.07 -12.65 3.39
CA THR A 68 -14.04 -11.49 2.51
C THR A 68 -13.59 -10.27 3.35
N PRO A 69 -12.45 -9.63 3.02
CA PRO A 69 -12.00 -8.45 3.74
C PRO A 69 -12.92 -7.26 3.46
N ASP A 70 -12.99 -6.30 4.39
CA ASP A 70 -13.72 -5.05 4.19
C ASP A 70 -13.18 -4.24 3.00
N ASN A 71 -11.87 -4.34 2.74
CA ASN A 71 -11.21 -3.72 1.61
C ASN A 71 -10.20 -4.66 0.97
N ILE A 72 -10.19 -4.68 -0.36
CA ILE A 72 -9.13 -5.25 -1.19
C ILE A 72 -8.19 -4.12 -1.56
N PHE A 73 -6.89 -4.36 -1.41
CA PHE A 73 -5.86 -3.37 -1.69
C PHE A 73 -5.09 -3.73 -2.95
N VAL A 74 -4.94 -2.74 -3.82
CA VAL A 74 -4.16 -2.82 -5.05
C VAL A 74 -2.96 -1.89 -4.92
N LEU A 75 -1.76 -2.45 -4.90
CA LEU A 75 -0.51 -1.73 -5.08
C LEU A 75 -0.34 -1.43 -6.57
N GLN A 76 -0.11 -0.17 -6.92
CA GLN A 76 0.23 0.27 -8.27
C GLN A 76 1.49 1.11 -8.23
N CYS A 77 2.39 0.87 -9.17
CA CYS A 77 3.65 1.57 -9.29
C CYS A 77 3.84 2.07 -10.72
N PRO A 78 4.47 3.25 -10.89
CA PRO A 78 4.61 3.86 -12.20
C PRO A 78 5.63 3.13 -13.08
N ASP A 79 6.61 2.49 -12.46
CA ASP A 79 7.66 1.78 -13.16
C ASP A 79 7.45 0.27 -13.06
N ALA A 80 7.92 -0.45 -14.08
CA ALA A 80 8.02 -1.90 -14.03
C ALA A 80 8.92 -2.34 -12.87
N GLY A 81 8.51 -3.42 -12.21
CA GLY A 81 9.25 -4.04 -11.13
C GLY A 81 9.01 -3.48 -9.74
N PHE A 82 7.85 -2.87 -9.53
CA PHE A 82 7.46 -2.25 -8.26
C PHE A 82 8.42 -1.13 -7.83
N LEU A 83 8.83 -0.31 -8.80
CA LEU A 83 9.74 0.82 -8.62
C LEU A 83 8.99 2.15 -8.71
N GLY A 84 9.65 3.22 -8.26
CA GLY A 84 9.09 4.57 -8.25
C GLY A 84 8.13 4.83 -7.07
N ASP A 85 7.29 5.85 -7.23
CA ASP A 85 6.34 6.29 -6.21
C ASP A 85 5.08 5.42 -6.21
N CYS A 86 5.21 4.20 -5.69
CA CYS A 86 4.10 3.27 -5.54
C CYS A 86 3.04 3.77 -4.55
N ILE A 87 1.78 3.46 -4.84
CA ILE A 87 0.64 3.77 -3.96
C ILE A 87 -0.29 2.56 -3.86
N SER A 88 -0.93 2.40 -2.69
CA SER A 88 -1.89 1.34 -2.43
C SER A 88 -3.30 1.90 -2.34
N PHE A 89 -4.19 1.37 -3.16
CA PHE A 89 -5.60 1.77 -3.23
C PHE A 89 -6.48 0.71 -2.60
N GLY A 90 -7.26 1.08 -1.58
CA GLY A 90 -8.21 0.18 -0.91
C GLY A 90 -9.65 0.45 -1.34
N ALA A 91 -10.38 -0.59 -1.74
CA ALA A 91 -11.81 -0.49 -2.04
C ALA A 91 -12.58 -1.73 -1.53
N PRO A 92 -13.86 -1.58 -1.18
CA PRO A 92 -14.71 -2.73 -0.88
C PRO A 92 -14.84 -3.69 -2.07
N PRO A 93 -14.94 -5.01 -1.82
CA PRO A 93 -15.17 -6.01 -2.85
C PRO A 93 -16.38 -5.72 -3.74
N GLY A 94 -16.25 -5.97 -5.04
CA GLY A 94 -17.19 -5.66 -6.11
C GLY A 94 -17.30 -4.17 -6.50
N ARG A 95 -16.67 -3.24 -5.78
CA ARG A 95 -16.85 -1.81 -6.03
C ARG A 95 -16.00 -1.36 -7.22
N CYS A 96 -16.64 -0.74 -8.22
CA CYS A 96 -15.92 -0.02 -9.25
C CYS A 96 -15.30 1.26 -8.68
N VAL A 97 -13.98 1.40 -8.84
CA VAL A 97 -13.22 2.58 -8.42
C VAL A 97 -12.25 3.02 -9.51
N GLY A 98 -11.87 4.29 -9.47
CA GLY A 98 -10.77 4.86 -10.24
C GLY A 98 -10.04 5.91 -9.42
N TYR A 99 -9.01 6.54 -9.98
CA TYR A 99 -8.17 7.50 -9.24
C TYR A 99 -8.97 8.66 -8.63
N SER A 100 -9.97 9.18 -9.35
CA SER A 100 -10.88 10.23 -8.89
C SER A 100 -11.77 9.82 -7.71
N SER A 101 -11.92 8.52 -7.42
CA SER A 101 -12.60 8.04 -6.21
C SER A 101 -11.78 8.26 -4.93
N PHE A 102 -10.47 8.47 -5.06
CA PHE A 102 -9.55 8.69 -3.93
C PHE A 102 -9.17 10.16 -3.79
N ASN A 103 -8.90 10.84 -4.91
CA ASN A 103 -8.55 12.25 -4.92
C ASN A 103 -8.83 12.84 -6.31
N THR A 104 -9.51 13.98 -6.35
CA THR A 104 -9.95 14.65 -7.58
C THR A 104 -9.00 15.77 -8.05
N SER A 105 -7.90 16.02 -7.33
CA SER A 105 -6.94 17.05 -7.74
C SER A 105 -6.21 16.66 -9.01
N GLN A 106 -6.05 17.61 -9.93
CA GLN A 106 -5.41 17.35 -11.22
C GLN A 106 -3.98 16.80 -11.06
N ALA A 107 -3.20 17.36 -10.13
CA ALA A 107 -1.85 16.89 -9.84
C ALA A 107 -1.81 15.43 -9.35
N PHE A 108 -2.85 14.95 -8.67
CA PHE A 108 -2.96 13.54 -8.30
C PHE A 108 -3.32 12.66 -9.49
N LEU A 109 -4.28 13.09 -10.31
CA LEU A 109 -4.70 12.37 -11.50
C LEU A 109 -3.55 12.27 -12.51
N ASP A 110 -2.85 13.36 -12.78
CA ASP A 110 -1.67 13.39 -13.67
C ASP A 110 -0.57 12.44 -13.21
N LYS A 111 -0.45 12.21 -11.89
CA LYS A 111 0.59 11.37 -11.32
C LYS A 111 0.26 9.87 -11.36
N TYR A 112 -1.01 9.49 -11.30
CA TYR A 112 -1.40 8.10 -11.09
C TYR A 112 -2.31 7.53 -12.18
N ASP A 113 -3.19 8.34 -12.77
CA ASP A 113 -4.10 7.90 -13.83
C ASP A 113 -3.33 7.63 -15.12
N ASN A 114 -3.54 6.44 -15.70
CA ASN A 114 -2.78 5.97 -16.86
C ASN A 114 -1.26 5.97 -16.66
N GLN A 115 -0.78 5.85 -15.42
CA GLN A 115 0.67 5.79 -15.12
C GLN A 115 1.12 4.43 -14.61
N THR A 116 0.24 3.44 -14.44
CA THR A 116 0.62 2.16 -13.81
C THR A 116 1.36 1.24 -14.78
N SER A 117 2.56 0.77 -14.39
CA SER A 117 3.35 -0.22 -15.13
C SER A 117 3.60 -1.53 -14.36
N SER A 118 3.40 -1.53 -13.04
CA SER A 118 3.36 -2.77 -12.25
C SER A 118 2.29 -2.73 -11.16
N LEU A 119 1.70 -3.88 -10.86
CA LEU A 119 0.61 -3.99 -9.89
C LEU A 119 0.60 -5.29 -9.10
N SER A 120 0.01 -5.24 -7.90
CA SER A 120 -0.18 -6.40 -7.03
C SER A 120 -1.41 -6.24 -6.13
N THR A 121 -2.15 -7.32 -5.92
CA THR A 121 -3.36 -7.37 -5.08
C THR A 121 -3.10 -8.16 -3.79
N ASN A 122 -3.54 -7.63 -2.65
CA ASN A 122 -3.13 -8.14 -1.33
C ASN A 122 -3.82 -9.44 -0.84
N THR A 123 -4.86 -9.94 -1.51
CA THR A 123 -5.70 -11.04 -0.97
C THR A 123 -5.90 -12.21 -1.94
N GLY A 124 -5.00 -12.41 -2.90
CA GLY A 124 -5.18 -13.46 -3.92
C GLY A 124 -6.43 -13.29 -4.79
N GLY A 125 -7.20 -12.21 -4.58
CA GLY A 125 -8.33 -11.82 -5.38
C GLY A 125 -7.84 -11.30 -6.73
N GLN A 126 -8.42 -11.81 -7.81
CA GLN A 126 -8.23 -11.21 -9.12
C GLN A 126 -9.06 -9.92 -9.18
N CYS A 127 -8.41 -8.82 -9.52
CA CYS A 127 -9.10 -7.59 -9.86
C CYS A 127 -9.22 -7.49 -11.38
N GLN A 128 -10.32 -6.92 -11.86
CA GLN A 128 -10.49 -6.59 -13.26
C GLN A 128 -10.15 -5.11 -13.48
N PHE A 129 -9.13 -4.85 -14.30
CA PHE A 129 -8.61 -3.53 -14.63
C PHE A 129 -9.13 -3.07 -15.98
N TYR A 130 -9.34 -1.77 -16.15
CA TYR A 130 -9.94 -1.18 -17.35
C TYR A 130 -9.19 0.06 -17.81
N LYS A 131 -9.18 0.27 -19.13
CA LYS A 131 -8.57 1.42 -19.80
C LYS A 131 -9.37 2.71 -19.68
N PHE A 132 -10.65 2.57 -19.36
CA PHE A 132 -11.57 3.68 -19.22
C PHE A 132 -12.15 3.72 -17.81
N THR A 133 -12.72 4.86 -17.43
CA THR A 133 -13.48 5.00 -16.19
C THR A 133 -14.79 4.21 -16.26
N GLY A 134 -15.37 3.90 -15.09
CA GLY A 134 -16.67 3.20 -15.01
C GLY A 134 -16.61 1.70 -15.28
N CYS A 135 -15.44 1.06 -15.12
CA CYS A 135 -15.25 -0.39 -15.10
C CYS A 135 -15.97 -1.18 -16.21
N GLY A 136 -15.97 -0.63 -17.43
CA GLY A 136 -16.54 -1.27 -18.61
C GLY A 136 -18.07 -1.38 -18.61
N GLU A 137 -18.81 -0.55 -17.86
CA GLU A 137 -20.28 -0.56 -17.81
C GLU A 137 -20.95 -0.48 -19.19
N LYS A 138 -20.29 0.15 -20.16
CA LYS A 138 -20.77 0.30 -21.55
C LYS A 138 -20.23 -0.75 -22.53
N GLY A 139 -19.32 -1.62 -22.09
CA GLY A 139 -18.74 -2.68 -22.91
C GLY A 139 -17.62 -2.25 -23.87
N ASP A 140 -17.19 -0.99 -23.81
CA ASP A 140 -16.10 -0.44 -24.64
C ASP A 140 -14.73 -1.06 -24.32
N ASP A 141 -14.58 -1.55 -23.09
CA ASP A 141 -13.42 -2.29 -22.63
C ASP A 141 -13.87 -3.48 -21.77
N ARG A 142 -13.44 -4.68 -22.15
CA ARG A 142 -13.73 -5.90 -21.40
C ARG A 142 -12.88 -6.04 -20.15
N GLY A 143 -11.84 -5.22 -20.00
CA GLY A 143 -10.93 -5.27 -18.89
C GLY A 143 -9.99 -6.49 -18.93
N VAL A 144 -8.99 -6.47 -18.06
CA VAL A 144 -8.07 -7.60 -17.84
C VAL A 144 -8.12 -8.04 -16.37
N ALA A 145 -8.27 -9.34 -16.12
CA ALA A 145 -8.23 -9.90 -14.78
C ALA A 145 -6.79 -10.21 -14.37
N LEU A 146 -6.25 -9.47 -13.40
CA LEU A 146 -4.86 -9.60 -12.93
C LEU A 146 -4.82 -9.61 -11.39
N SER A 147 -3.81 -10.27 -10.85
CA SER A 147 -3.52 -10.25 -9.40
C SER A 147 -2.08 -9.78 -9.12
N TYR A 148 -1.12 -10.20 -9.96
CA TYR A 148 0.27 -9.78 -9.88
C TYR A 148 0.82 -9.57 -11.29
N LYS A 149 1.37 -8.38 -11.55
CA LYS A 149 2.16 -8.09 -12.75
C LYS A 149 3.38 -7.25 -12.41
N PHE A 150 4.54 -7.84 -12.65
CA PHE A 150 5.83 -7.16 -12.51
C PHE A 150 6.06 -6.14 -13.63
N ASN A 151 5.55 -6.37 -14.83
CA ASN A 151 5.63 -5.45 -15.96
C ASN A 151 4.37 -5.60 -16.83
N LEU A 152 3.57 -4.55 -16.93
CA LEU A 152 2.35 -4.52 -17.73
C LEU A 152 2.63 -4.39 -19.23
N GLY A 153 3.80 -3.92 -19.65
CA GLY A 153 4.17 -3.81 -21.07
C GLY A 153 4.63 -5.13 -21.68
N VAL A 154 4.72 -6.21 -20.89
CA VAL A 154 5.15 -7.53 -21.35
C VAL A 154 3.95 -8.46 -21.45
N ALA A 155 3.69 -8.92 -22.68
CA ALA A 155 2.68 -9.93 -22.94
C ALA A 155 3.08 -11.30 -22.35
N ASP A 156 2.10 -12.08 -21.91
CA ASP A 156 2.27 -13.48 -21.49
C ASP A 156 0.98 -14.29 -21.69
N ILE A 157 0.91 -15.49 -21.11
CA ILE A 157 -0.22 -16.40 -21.32
C ILE A 157 -1.51 -15.76 -20.78
N GLY A 158 -2.37 -15.34 -21.71
CA GLY A 158 -3.68 -14.74 -21.39
C GLY A 158 -3.66 -13.22 -21.21
N TYR A 159 -2.53 -12.54 -21.42
CA TYR A 159 -2.43 -11.09 -21.33
C TYR A 159 -1.61 -10.48 -22.48
N GLY A 160 -2.16 -9.45 -23.12
CA GLY A 160 -1.62 -8.86 -24.35
C GLY A 160 -0.52 -7.83 -24.16
N GLY A 161 -0.19 -7.42 -22.92
CA GLY A 161 0.79 -6.35 -22.68
C GLY A 161 0.26 -4.94 -22.96
N ASP A 162 -1.06 -4.78 -23.13
CA ASP A 162 -1.69 -3.57 -23.67
C ASP A 162 -2.33 -2.66 -22.62
N TYR A 163 -2.10 -2.94 -21.33
CA TYR A 163 -2.59 -2.14 -20.19
C TYR A 163 -1.50 -1.31 -19.50
N ASP A 164 -0.26 -1.39 -19.99
CA ASP A 164 0.85 -0.56 -19.49
C ASP A 164 0.53 0.92 -19.67
N ASN A 165 0.51 1.68 -18.57
CA ASN A 165 0.18 3.10 -18.60
C ASN A 165 -1.19 3.39 -19.25
N GLN A 166 -2.15 2.47 -19.11
CA GLN A 166 -3.51 2.64 -19.65
C GLN A 166 -4.60 2.44 -18.59
N ILE A 167 -4.30 2.05 -17.36
CA ILE A 167 -5.34 1.77 -16.37
C ILE A 167 -5.96 3.08 -15.88
N SER A 168 -7.30 3.17 -15.90
CA SER A 168 -8.08 4.29 -15.36
C SER A 168 -9.15 3.88 -14.33
N SER A 169 -9.59 2.61 -14.34
CA SER A 169 -10.48 2.09 -13.30
C SER A 169 -10.31 0.59 -13.08
N TRP A 170 -10.79 0.09 -11.94
CA TRP A 170 -10.75 -1.32 -11.60
C TRP A 170 -11.87 -1.71 -10.64
N LYS A 171 -12.17 -3.01 -10.62
CA LYS A 171 -13.02 -3.63 -9.61
C LYS A 171 -12.35 -4.89 -9.09
N CYS A 172 -12.32 -4.99 -7.76
CA CYS A 172 -12.04 -6.17 -6.98
C CYS A 172 -13.29 -6.33 -6.10
#